data_AF-A0A6V7KE35-F1
#
_entry.id   AF-A0A6V7KE35-F1
#
_cell.length_a   1.000
_cell.length_b   1.000
_cell.length_c   1.000
_cell.angle_alpha   90.00
_cell.angle_beta   90.00
_cell.angle_gamma   90.00
#
_symmetry.space_group_name_H-M   'P 1'
#
loop_
_entity.id
_entity.type
_entity.pdbx_description
1 polymer ?
#
loop_
_entity_poly.entity_id
_entity_poly.type
_entity_poly.pdbx_seq_one_letter_code
_entity_poly.pdbx_strand_id
1 'polypeptide(L)'
;ADTSNDALWICLICGHIGCSRYHQGHAFEHYRDTHHCYAMQLGNNRVWDYVGDNFVHRLLQDKDGKMVEGGQEPTKGEGAVVDEKVDAVQLEFTYLLTSQLETQRQYFEDRLSRIEQRSSSDIGELKERVDQLTEENAGMK
;
A
#
# COMPACT_ATOMS: atom_id res chain seq x y z
N ALA A 1 14.23 11.31 -20.12
CA ALA A 1 13.20 11.41 -19.08
C ALA A 1 12.96 9.99 -18.60
N ASP A 2 13.56 9.65 -17.47
CA ASP A 2 13.70 8.28 -16.97
C ASP A 2 12.51 7.99 -16.04
N THR A 3 11.52 7.23 -16.51
CA THR A 3 10.30 6.93 -15.74
C THR A 3 10.57 5.82 -14.73
N SER A 4 11.16 6.19 -13.59
CA SER A 4 11.45 5.30 -12.46
C SER A 4 10.22 4.59 -11.86
N ASN A 5 9.01 5.09 -12.08
CA ASN A 5 7.76 4.49 -11.59
C ASN A 5 7.23 3.33 -12.46
N ASP A 6 7.65 3.22 -13.73
CA ASP A 6 7.19 2.15 -14.62
C ASP A 6 7.83 0.78 -14.30
N ALA A 7 8.89 0.79 -13.49
CA ALA A 7 9.65 -0.38 -13.12
C ALA A 7 9.21 -1.00 -11.78
N LEU A 8 8.26 -0.39 -11.06
CA LEU A 8 7.85 -0.84 -9.72
C LEU A 8 6.58 -1.68 -9.77
N TRP A 9 6.60 -2.75 -8.96
CA TRP A 9 5.56 -3.76 -8.85
C TRP A 9 5.19 -3.93 -7.38
N ILE A 10 3.90 -4.02 -7.08
CA ILE A 10 3.39 -4.28 -5.74
C ILE A 10 2.75 -5.67 -5.67
N CYS A 11 3.10 -6.45 -4.66
CA CYS A 11 2.47 -7.73 -4.36
C CYS A 11 1.06 -7.50 -3.82
N LEU A 12 0.05 -8.12 -4.44
CA LEU A 12 -1.35 -7.96 -4.02
C LEU A 12 -1.73 -8.76 -2.76
N ILE A 13 -0.84 -9.63 -2.29
CA ILE A 13 -1.09 -10.49 -1.12
C ILE A 13 -0.55 -9.85 0.17
N CYS A 14 0.63 -9.22 0.12
CA CYS A 14 1.27 -8.65 1.32
C CYS A 14 1.76 -7.20 1.17
N GLY A 15 1.60 -6.58 0.00
CA GLY A 15 2.01 -5.18 -0.22
C GLY A 15 3.51 -4.96 -0.43
N HIS A 16 4.33 -6.02 -0.55
CA HIS A 16 5.76 -5.87 -0.88
C HIS A 16 5.96 -5.16 -2.22
N ILE A 17 6.87 -4.18 -2.28
CA ILE A 17 7.20 -3.44 -3.50
C ILE A 17 8.55 -3.89 -4.02
N GLY A 18 8.57 -4.39 -5.26
CA GLY A 18 9.78 -4.88 -5.94
C GLY A 18 9.95 -4.28 -7.33
N CYS A 19 11.19 -4.27 -7.82
CA CYS A 19 11.48 -3.83 -9.18
C CYS A 19 11.21 -4.95 -10.20
N SER A 20 11.00 -4.56 -11.45
CA SER A 20 10.69 -5.47 -12.56
C SER A 20 11.83 -6.44 -12.88
N ARG A 21 11.50 -7.49 -13.64
CA ARG A 21 12.45 -8.46 -14.21
C ARG A 21 13.55 -7.82 -15.07
N TYR A 22 13.30 -6.62 -15.62
CA TYR A 22 14.24 -5.91 -16.48
C TYR A 22 15.22 -5.02 -15.72
N HIS A 23 15.12 -4.99 -14.38
CA HIS A 23 16.08 -4.32 -13.50
C HIS A 23 16.85 -5.36 -12.68
N GLN A 24 16.39 -5.66 -11.46
CA GLN A 24 17.02 -6.63 -10.55
C GLN A 24 16.08 -7.79 -10.19
N GLY A 25 14.79 -7.71 -10.58
CA GLY A 25 13.85 -8.82 -10.40
C GLY A 25 13.38 -9.06 -8.96
N HIS A 26 13.45 -8.07 -8.06
CA HIS A 26 13.00 -8.24 -6.66
C HIS A 26 11.54 -8.68 -6.53
N ALA A 27 10.66 -8.26 -7.45
CA ALA A 27 9.28 -8.71 -7.44
C ALA A 27 9.14 -10.23 -7.72
N PHE A 28 10.05 -10.79 -8.52
CA PHE A 28 10.09 -12.23 -8.83
C PHE A 28 10.76 -13.03 -7.73
N GLU A 29 11.83 -12.50 -7.13
CA GLU A 29 12.46 -13.11 -5.96
C GLU A 29 11.48 -13.20 -4.78
N HIS A 30 10.74 -12.13 -4.51
CA HIS A 30 9.66 -12.14 -3.52
C HIS A 30 8.64 -13.25 -3.77
N TYR A 31 8.22 -13.46 -5.03
CA TYR A 31 7.35 -14.59 -5.38
C TYR A 31 7.98 -15.94 -5.05
N ARG A 32 9.26 -16.12 -5.38
CA ARG A 32 9.98 -17.38 -5.14
C ARG A 32 10.11 -17.70 -3.65
N ASP A 33 10.27 -16.69 -2.82
CA ASP A 33 10.49 -16.86 -1.38
C ASP A 33 9.18 -17.01 -0.59
N THR A 34 8.11 -16.35 -1.04
CA THR A 34 6.83 -16.28 -0.30
C THR A 34 5.67 -17.03 -0.95
N HIS A 35 5.84 -17.48 -2.20
CA HIS A 35 4.77 -18.01 -3.05
C HIS A 35 3.58 -17.05 -3.23
N HIS A 36 3.82 -15.75 -3.16
CA HIS A 36 2.80 -14.76 -3.50
C HIS A 36 2.69 -14.56 -5.01
N CYS A 37 1.68 -15.19 -5.62
CA CYS A 37 1.59 -15.37 -7.07
C CYS A 37 1.19 -14.11 -7.87
N TYR A 38 0.68 -13.06 -7.21
CA TYR A 38 0.11 -11.91 -7.91
C TYR A 38 0.87 -10.61 -7.59
N ALA A 39 1.29 -9.91 -8.65
CA ALA A 39 1.89 -8.59 -8.55
C ALA A 39 1.31 -7.62 -9.58
N MET A 40 1.15 -6.35 -9.22
CA MET A 40 0.59 -5.31 -10.06
C MET A 40 1.65 -4.27 -10.41
N GLN A 41 1.74 -3.89 -11.69
CA GLN A 41 2.61 -2.82 -12.16
C GLN A 41 1.99 -1.45 -11.83
N LEU A 42 2.73 -0.58 -11.13
CA LEU A 42 2.20 0.71 -10.64
C LEU A 42 1.93 1.73 -11.76
N GLY A 43 2.61 1.63 -12.91
CA GLY A 43 2.45 2.59 -14.00
C GLY A 43 1.16 2.43 -14.83
N ASN A 44 0.58 1.23 -14.90
CA ASN A 44 -0.57 0.95 -15.77
C ASN A 44 -1.60 -0.02 -15.16
N ASN A 45 -1.47 -0.34 -13.87
CA ASN A 45 -2.37 -1.22 -13.12
C ASN A 45 -2.58 -2.60 -13.75
N ARG A 46 -1.63 -3.11 -14.54
CA ARG A 46 -1.67 -4.48 -15.05
C ARG A 46 -1.20 -5.45 -13.98
N VAL A 47 -1.98 -6.53 -13.80
CA VAL A 47 -1.67 -7.59 -12.84
C VAL A 47 -1.03 -8.77 -13.58
N TRP A 48 0.08 -9.24 -13.04
CA TRP A 48 0.81 -10.41 -13.52
C TRP A 48 0.57 -11.60 -12.58
N ASP A 49 0.28 -12.76 -13.16
CA ASP A 49 0.24 -14.04 -12.47
C ASP A 49 1.56 -14.80 -12.73
N TYR A 50 2.33 -15.04 -11.67
CA TYR A 50 3.59 -15.78 -11.74
C TYR A 50 3.41 -17.28 -11.95
N VAL A 51 2.25 -17.86 -11.63
CA VAL A 51 1.97 -19.29 -11.80
C VAL A 51 1.43 -19.56 -13.21
N GLY A 52 0.49 -18.73 -13.66
CA GLY A 52 -0.07 -18.79 -15.02
C GLY A 52 0.84 -18.26 -16.13
N ASP A 53 1.91 -17.54 -15.76
CA ASP A 53 2.86 -16.88 -16.67
C ASP A 53 2.16 -15.95 -17.69
N ASN A 54 1.11 -15.26 -17.24
CA ASN A 54 0.28 -14.40 -18.07
C ASN A 54 -0.17 -13.14 -17.33
N PHE A 55 -0.56 -12.12 -18.09
CA PHE A 55 -1.30 -11.00 -17.52
C PHE A 55 -2.73 -11.46 -17.22
N VAL A 56 -3.21 -11.09 -16.03
CA VAL A 56 -4.59 -11.33 -15.64
C VAL A 56 -5.48 -10.40 -16.47
N HIS A 57 -6.27 -10.97 -17.37
CA HIS A 57 -7.36 -10.25 -18.01
C HIS A 57 -8.44 -9.97 -16.97
N ARG A 58 -9.00 -8.76 -16.97
CA ARG A 58 -10.03 -8.33 -16.01
C ARG A 58 -11.16 -9.36 -15.93
N LEU A 59 -11.17 -10.18 -14.88
CA LEU A 59 -12.26 -11.08 -14.56
C LEU A 59 -13.35 -10.23 -13.90
N LEU A 60 -14.33 -9.78 -14.68
CA LEU A 60 -15.58 -9.28 -14.14
C LEU A 60 -16.35 -10.49 -13.63
N GLN A 61 -16.29 -10.72 -12.32
CA GLN A 61 -17.04 -11.77 -11.66
C GLN A 61 -18.49 -11.30 -11.51
N ASP A 62 -19.40 -11.93 -12.26
CA ASP A 62 -20.83 -11.77 -11.97
C ASP A 62 -21.18 -12.48 -10.65
N LYS A 63 -22.28 -12.05 -10.02
CA LYS A 63 -22.70 -12.38 -8.65
C LYS A 63 -22.91 -13.88 -8.39
N ASP A 64 -22.91 -14.72 -9.42
CA ASP A 64 -23.10 -16.17 -9.33
C ASP A 64 -21.81 -16.99 -9.44
N GLY A 65 -20.62 -16.37 -9.44
CA GLY A 65 -19.35 -17.09 -9.43
C GLY A 65 -19.04 -17.90 -10.70
N LYS A 66 -19.82 -17.69 -11.77
CA LYS A 66 -19.60 -18.33 -13.07
C LYS A 66 -18.60 -17.51 -13.88
N MET A 67 -17.50 -18.16 -14.28
CA MET A 67 -16.49 -17.59 -15.16
C MET A 67 -17.12 -17.30 -16.53
N VAL A 68 -17.23 -16.03 -16.93
CA VAL A 68 -17.66 -15.65 -18.28
C VAL A 68 -16.54 -14.91 -18.99
N GLU A 69 -16.10 -15.45 -20.13
CA GLU A 69 -15.30 -14.70 -21.09
C GLU A 69 -16.15 -13.56 -21.65
N GLY A 70 -15.64 -12.33 -21.56
CA GLY A 70 -16.36 -11.13 -21.97
C GLY A 70 -16.62 -11.10 -23.47
N GLY A 71 -17.84 -11.48 -23.86
CA GLY A 71 -18.45 -11.16 -25.15
C GLY A 71 -19.56 -10.13 -24.95
N GLN A 72 -19.45 -8.99 -25.63
CA GLN A 72 -20.43 -7.90 -25.63
C GLN A 72 -21.78 -8.34 -26.22
N GLU A 73 -22.89 -8.00 -25.56
CA GLU A 73 -24.18 -7.57 -26.15
C GLU A 73 -25.01 -6.85 -25.06
N PRO A 74 -25.40 -5.57 -25.21
CA PRO A 74 -26.14 -4.84 -24.18
C PRO A 74 -27.66 -4.97 -24.36
N THR A 75 -28.33 -5.72 -23.47
CA THR A 75 -29.79 -5.66 -23.30
C THR A 75 -30.17 -4.44 -22.46
N LYS A 76 -30.84 -3.46 -23.08
CA LYS A 76 -31.13 -2.10 -22.57
C LYS A 76 -32.03 -1.98 -21.32
N GLY A 77 -32.34 -3.06 -20.60
CA GLY A 77 -33.27 -3.04 -19.46
C GLY A 77 -32.64 -3.26 -18.08
N GLU A 78 -31.53 -4.00 -18.01
CA GLU A 78 -30.93 -4.43 -16.73
C GLU A 78 -29.75 -3.54 -16.30
N GLY A 79 -29.19 -2.77 -17.23
CA GLY A 79 -28.02 -1.93 -16.99
C GLY A 79 -28.21 -0.89 -15.88
N ALA A 80 -29.36 -0.22 -15.80
CA ALA A 80 -29.59 0.86 -14.82
C ALA A 80 -29.64 0.36 -13.36
N VAL A 81 -30.25 -0.82 -13.12
CA VAL A 81 -30.35 -1.40 -11.78
C VAL A 81 -29.02 -2.04 -11.35
N VAL A 82 -28.24 -2.52 -12.33
CA VAL A 82 -26.88 -2.98 -12.08
C VAL A 82 -25.97 -1.80 -11.77
N ASP A 83 -26.11 -0.67 -12.47
CA ASP A 83 -25.33 0.56 -12.26
C ASP A 83 -25.57 1.13 -10.85
N GLU A 84 -26.82 1.29 -10.42
CA GLU A 84 -27.14 1.77 -9.06
C GLU A 84 -26.58 0.85 -7.95
N LYS A 85 -26.62 -0.48 -8.17
CA LYS A 85 -26.03 -1.44 -7.22
C LYS A 85 -24.50 -1.40 -7.22
N VAL A 86 -23.88 -1.16 -8.38
CA VAL A 86 -22.43 -1.01 -8.51
C VAL A 86 -21.99 0.28 -7.82
N ASP A 87 -22.70 1.39 -8.03
CA ASP A 87 -22.46 2.67 -7.37
C ASP A 87 -22.59 2.57 -5.85
N ALA A 88 -23.62 1.87 -5.36
CA ALA A 88 -23.79 1.63 -3.93
C ALA A 88 -22.62 0.85 -3.32
N VAL A 89 -22.19 -0.24 -3.97
CA VAL A 89 -21.04 -1.04 -3.52
C VAL A 89 -19.74 -0.23 -3.59
N GLN A 90 -19.56 0.58 -4.64
CA GLN A 90 -18.40 1.44 -4.81
C GLN A 90 -18.35 2.51 -3.71
N LEU A 91 -19.49 3.06 -3.31
CA LEU A 91 -19.59 4.01 -2.21
C LEU A 91 -19.23 3.36 -0.86
N GLU A 92 -19.75 2.17 -0.58
CA GLU A 92 -19.40 1.42 0.63
C GLU A 92 -17.90 1.08 0.69
N PHE A 93 -17.34 0.65 -0.44
CA PHE A 93 -15.91 0.40 -0.55
C PHE A 93 -15.09 1.67 -0.30
N THR A 94 -15.50 2.79 -0.88
CA THR A 94 -14.86 4.10 -0.67
C THR A 94 -14.93 4.52 0.80
N TYR A 95 -16.07 4.31 1.46
CA TYR A 95 -16.25 4.61 2.87
C TYR A 95 -15.34 3.75 3.75
N LEU A 96 -15.31 2.44 3.53
CA LEU A 96 -14.42 1.51 4.26
C LEU A 96 -12.95 1.88 4.06
N LEU A 97 -12.53 2.14 2.82
CA LEU A 97 -11.16 2.54 2.52
C LEU A 97 -10.79 3.83 3.25
N THR A 98 -11.66 4.84 3.20
CA THR A 98 -11.46 6.13 3.88
C THR A 98 -11.37 5.95 5.39
N SER A 99 -12.26 5.15 5.98
CA SER A 99 -12.25 4.86 7.42
C SER A 99 -10.97 4.14 7.84
N GLN A 100 -10.46 3.22 7.02
CA GLN A 100 -9.22 2.50 7.30
C GLN A 100 -8.00 3.42 7.18
N LEU A 101 -7.96 4.28 6.16
CA LEU A 101 -6.89 5.26 5.98
C LEU A 101 -6.84 6.27 7.13
N GLU A 102 -8.00 6.75 7.59
CA GLU A 102 -8.09 7.66 8.72
C GLU A 102 -7.61 7.00 10.03
N THR A 103 -7.96 5.73 10.24
CA THR A 103 -7.47 4.95 11.38
C THR A 103 -5.95 4.78 11.34
N GLN A 104 -5.38 4.46 10.17
CA GLN A 104 -3.93 4.39 9.99
C GLN A 104 -3.26 5.74 10.25
N ARG A 105 -3.81 6.83 9.72
CA ARG A 105 -3.31 8.19 9.94
C ARG A 105 -3.20 8.50 11.43
N GLN A 106 -4.29 8.32 12.17
CA GLN A 106 -4.33 8.57 13.61
C GLN A 106 -3.31 7.72 14.38
N TYR A 107 -3.18 6.43 14.03
CA TYR A 107 -2.21 5.53 14.67
C TYR A 107 -0.76 6.02 14.49
N PHE A 108 -0.39 6.40 13.27
CA PHE A 108 0.97 6.86 13.00
C PHE A 108 1.24 8.25 13.56
N GLU A 109 0.26 9.16 13.56
CA GLU A 109 0.36 10.46 14.22
C GLU A 109 0.58 10.32 15.73
N ASP A 110 -0.18 9.46 16.42
CA ASP A 110 0.02 9.19 17.85
C ASP A 110 1.39 8.57 18.11
N ARG A 111 1.82 7.61 17.29
CA ARG A 111 3.14 6.99 17.43
C ARG A 111 4.29 7.99 17.22
N LEU A 112 4.18 8.88 16.23
CA LEU A 112 5.15 9.96 16.00
C LEU A 112 5.19 10.93 17.18
N SER A 113 4.02 11.39 17.64
CA SER A 113 3.88 12.28 18.80
C SER A 113 4.56 11.71 20.06
N ARG A 114 4.35 10.42 20.35
CA ARG A 114 5.02 9.74 21.47
C ARG A 114 6.54 9.71 21.35
N ILE A 115 7.05 9.45 20.15
CA ILE A 115 8.50 9.42 19.88
C ILE A 115 9.08 10.82 20.03
N GLU A 116 8.41 11.84 19.47
CA GLU A 116 8.81 13.24 19.60
C GLU A 116 8.82 13.70 21.06
N GLN A 117 7.78 13.36 21.84
CA GLN A 117 7.70 13.70 23.25
C GLN A 117 8.84 13.06 24.05
N ARG A 118 9.12 11.77 23.81
CA ARG A 118 10.23 11.06 24.46
C ARG A 118 11.58 11.68 24.11
N SER A 119 11.82 11.93 22.81
CA SER A 119 13.03 12.58 22.33
C SER A 119 13.23 13.97 22.94
N SER A 120 12.16 14.77 23.02
CA SER A 120 12.18 16.09 23.64
C SER A 120 12.53 16.02 25.14
N SER A 121 11.95 15.05 25.86
CA SER A 121 12.27 14.79 27.28
C SER A 121 13.74 14.39 27.46
N ASP A 122 14.20 13.40 26.69
CA ASP A 122 15.58 12.90 26.75
C ASP A 122 16.58 14.01 26.42
N ILE A 123 16.29 14.86 25.42
CA ILE A 123 17.11 16.04 25.07
C ILE A 123 17.11 17.06 26.22
N GLY A 124 15.96 17.30 26.86
CA GLY A 124 15.85 18.19 28.02
C GLY A 124 16.72 17.72 29.19
N GLU A 125 16.60 16.44 29.56
CA GLU A 125 17.39 15.82 30.63
C GLU A 125 18.89 15.85 30.32
N LEU A 126 19.28 15.53 29.08
CA LEU A 126 20.68 15.59 28.65
C LEU A 126 21.23 17.02 28.70
N LYS A 127 20.44 18.03 28.31
CA LYS A 127 20.85 19.44 28.41
C LYS A 127 21.07 19.85 29.86
N GLU A 128 20.12 19.56 30.74
CA GLU A 128 20.23 19.89 32.17
C GLU A 128 21.47 19.22 32.80
N ARG A 129 21.72 17.96 32.43
CA ARG A 129 22.90 17.23 32.91
C ARG A 129 24.21 17.79 32.38
N VAL A 130 24.24 18.25 31.12
CA VAL A 130 25.39 18.95 30.55
C VAL A 130 25.62 20.26 31.29
N ASP A 131 24.58 21.05 31.53
CA ASP A 131 24.69 22.33 32.24
C ASP A 131 25.26 22.14 33.66
N GLN A 132 24.72 21.20 34.45
CA GLN A 132 25.26 20.84 35.77
C GLN A 132 26.74 20.45 35.71
N LEU A 133 27.11 19.53 34.80
CA LEU A 133 28.50 19.11 34.67
C LEU A 133 29.42 20.25 34.23
N THR A 134 28.93 21.20 33.42
CA THR A 134 29.73 22.37 33.02
C THR A 134 29.95 23.34 34.19
N GLU A 135 28.93 23.56 35.03
CA GLU A 135 29.05 24.38 36.23
C GLU A 135 29.98 23.75 37.27
N GLU A 136 29.84 22.44 37.53
CA GLU A 136 30.75 21.70 38.42
C GLU A 136 32.21 21.77 37.94
N ASN A 137 32.45 21.55 36.64
CA ASN A 137 33.79 21.66 36.06
C ASN A 137 34.36 23.09 36.08
N ALA A 138 33.50 24.10 36.01
CA ALA A 138 33.91 25.50 36.16
C ALA A 138 34.29 25.84 37.61
N GLY A 139 33.56 25.28 38.59
CA GLY A 139 33.84 25.49 40.02
C GLY A 139 35.07 24.74 40.55
N MET A 140 35.54 23.70 39.85
CA MET A 140 36.75 22.95 40.19
C MET A 140 38.06 23.57 39.65
N LYS A 141 37.98 24.60 38.80
CA LYS A 141 39.13 25.34 38.25
C LYS A 141 39.44 26.58 39.06
#